data_AF-A0A7W4ZN84-F1
#
_entry.id   AF-A0A7W4ZN84-F1
#
_cell.length_a   1.000
_cell.length_b   1.000
_cell.length_c   1.000
_cell.angle_alpha   90.00
_cell.angle_beta   90.00
_cell.angle_gamma   90.00
#
_symmetry.space_group_name_H-M   'P 1'
#
loop_
_entity.id
_entity.type
_entity.pdbx_description
1 polymer ?
#
loop_
_entity_poly.entity_id
_entity_poly.type
_entity_poly.pdbx_seq_one_letter_code
_entity_poly.pdbx_strand_id
1 'polypeptide(L)' 'MNTDKTREARLRRTAHKQGLHIAKLRRFEPGYGWYLVVDNSTNAVVSGAWDLDDLETFLMPDSMVQRYDQTAR' A
#
# COMPACT_ATOMS: atom_id res chain seq x y z
N MET A 1 8.74 8.54 -14.95
CA MET A 1 8.12 9.20 -13.77
C MET A 1 6.60 9.01 -13.77
N ASN A 2 6.12 7.75 -13.74
CA ASN A 2 4.69 7.41 -13.71
C ASN A 2 4.40 6.04 -13.05
N THR A 3 5.45 5.24 -12.81
CA THR A 3 5.38 3.93 -12.18
C THR A 3 4.84 3.99 -10.75
N ASP A 4 5.28 4.97 -9.95
CA ASP A 4 4.89 5.07 -8.53
C ASP A 4 3.40 5.38 -8.35
N LYS A 5 2.80 6.17 -9.25
CA LYS A 5 1.35 6.45 -9.22
C LYS A 5 0.54 5.21 -9.54
N THR A 6 0.96 4.44 -10.54
CA THR A 6 0.33 3.17 -10.90
C THR A 6 0.47 2.15 -9.77
N ARG A 7 1.66 2.09 -9.15
CA ARG A 7 1.95 1.22 -8.01
C ARG A 7 1.11 1.59 -6.79
N GLU A 8 1.03 2.88 -6.43
CA GLU A 8 0.18 3.37 -5.35
C GLU A 8 -1.30 3.00 -5.60
N ALA A 9 -1.80 3.21 -6.82
CA ALA A 9 -3.17 2.87 -7.18
C ALA A 9 -3.45 1.36 -7.13
N ARG A 10 -2.44 0.51 -7.41
CA ARG A 10 -2.53 -0.94 -7.23
C ARG A 10 -2.61 -1.30 -5.75
N LEU A 11 -1.70 -0.79 -4.93
CA LEU A 11 -1.65 -1.06 -3.49
C LEU A 11 -2.92 -0.59 -2.78
N ARG A 12 -3.45 0.58 -3.12
CA ARG A 12 -4.75 1.07 -2.60
C ARG A 12 -5.89 0.09 -2.88
N ARG A 13 -5.93 -0.48 -4.09
CA ARG A 13 -6.96 -1.48 -4.46
C ARG A 13 -6.78 -2.79 -3.69
N THR A 14 -5.54 -3.23 -3.49
CA THR A 14 -5.23 -4.42 -2.69
C THR A 14 -5.61 -4.23 -1.23
N ALA A 15 -5.22 -3.11 -0.61
CA ALA A 15 -5.63 -2.75 0.74
C ALA A 15 -7.16 -2.75 0.88
N HIS A 16 -7.88 -2.11 -0.05
CA HIS A 16 -9.33 -2.06 -0.01
C HIS A 16 -9.99 -3.45 -0.06
N LYS A 17 -9.44 -4.39 -0.85
CA LYS A 17 -9.92 -5.78 -0.87
C LYS A 17 -9.72 -6.52 0.45
N GLN A 18 -8.74 -6.09 1.26
CA GLN A 18 -8.44 -6.63 2.57
C GLN A 18 -9.14 -5.86 3.72
N GLY A 19 -10.03 -4.90 3.40
CA GLY A 19 -10.71 -4.08 4.40
C GLY A 19 -9.88 -2.92 4.96
N LEU A 20 -8.77 -2.59 4.30
CA LEU A 20 -7.82 -1.56 4.71
C LEU A 20 -7.89 -0.33 3.80
N HIS A 21 -7.42 0.81 4.30
CA HIS A 21 -7.26 2.06 3.55
C HIS A 21 -5.86 2.63 3.69
N ILE A 22 -5.30 3.16 2.60
CA ILE A 22 -3.99 3.81 2.60
C ILE A 22 -4.16 5.34 2.63
N ALA A 23 -3.77 6.00 3.71
CA ALA A 23 -3.78 7.45 3.84
C ALA A 23 -2.40 8.04 3.58
N LYS A 24 -2.31 9.15 2.83
CA LYS A 24 -1.01 9.79 2.54
C LYS A 24 -0.71 10.86 3.60
N LEU A 25 0.46 10.79 4.23
CA LEU A 25 0.93 11.82 5.14
C LEU A 25 1.31 13.08 4.36
N ARG A 26 0.80 14.24 4.80
CA ARG A 26 1.01 15.53 4.12
C ARG A 26 2.01 16.46 4.82
N ARG A 27 2.39 16.18 6.08
CA ARG A 27 2.95 17.19 6.99
C ARG A 27 4.40 16.97 7.43
N PHE A 28 5.02 15.83 7.13
CA PHE A 28 6.41 15.57 7.47
C PHE A 28 7.21 15.33 6.19
N GLU A 29 8.28 16.11 6.03
CA GLU A 29 9.39 15.95 5.07
C GLU A 29 9.22 16.47 3.62
N PRO A 30 10.30 17.04 3.02
CA PRO A 30 10.41 17.35 1.60
C PRO A 30 10.72 16.04 0.83
N GLY A 31 9.77 15.11 0.87
CA GLY A 31 9.93 13.78 0.31
C GLY A 31 8.57 13.17 0.11
N TYR A 32 8.17 13.02 -1.16
CA TYR A 32 6.94 12.35 -1.53
C TYR A 32 6.94 10.92 -0.98
N GLY A 33 5.92 10.52 -0.22
CA GLY A 33 5.53 9.10 -0.21
C GLY A 33 5.49 8.38 1.13
N TRP A 34 5.28 9.05 2.25
CA TRP A 34 4.91 8.35 3.49
C TRP A 34 3.40 8.12 3.57
N TYR A 35 3.01 6.88 3.86
CA TYR A 35 1.65 6.41 3.89
C TYR A 35 1.36 5.74 5.25
N LEU A 36 0.10 5.79 5.65
CA LEU A 36 -0.45 5.04 6.78
C LEU A 36 -1.46 4.03 6.25
N VAL A 37 -1.51 2.86 6.88
CA VAL A 37 -2.56 1.88 6.70
C VAL A 37 -3.57 2.04 7.84
N VAL A 38 -4.84 2.11 7.48
CA VAL A 38 -5.97 2.27 8.40
C VAL A 38 -6.91 1.09 8.21
N ASP A 39 -7.33 0.47 9.31
CA ASP A 39 -8.40 -0.53 9.29
C ASP A 39 -9.75 0.17 9.18
N ASN A 40 -10.54 -0.14 8.14
CA ASN A 40 -11.82 0.52 7.91
C ASN A 40 -12.88 0.18 8.96
N SER A 41 -12.77 -0.98 9.62
CA SER A 41 -13.74 -1.44 10.61
C SER A 41 -13.60 -0.72 11.94
N THR A 42 -12.36 -0.40 12.34
CA THR A 42 -12.05 0.24 13.62
C THR A 42 -11.59 1.68 13.48
N ASN A 43 -11.34 2.14 12.25
CA ASN A 43 -10.70 3.42 11.93
C ASN A 43 -9.35 3.61 12.66
N ALA A 44 -8.71 2.51 13.06
CA ALA A 44 -7.44 2.51 13.74
C ALA A 44 -6.30 2.51 12.72
N VAL A 45 -5.25 3.27 13.02
CA VAL A 45 -4.00 3.20 12.28
C VAL A 45 -3.27 1.92 12.66
N VAL A 46 -3.01 1.06 11.69
CA VAL A 46 -2.36 -0.25 11.89
C VAL A 46 -0.89 -0.26 11.47
N SER A 47 -0.40 0.83 10.89
CA SER A 47 1.00 0.98 10.47
C SER A 47 1.64 2.27 10.96
N GLY A 48 2.98 2.30 10.96
CA GLY A 48 3.75 3.53 11.01
C GLY A 48 3.73 4.29 9.68
N ALA A 49 4.49 5.37 9.60
CA ALA A 49 4.80 6.02 8.33
C ALA A 49 5.64 5.06 7.48
N TRP A 50 5.07 4.60 6.37
CA TRP A 50 5.67 3.62 5.45
C TRP A 50 5.79 4.16 4.04
N ASP A 51 6.79 3.71 3.30
CA ASP A 51 6.90 4.00 1.87
C ASP A 51 6.11 2.97 1.01
N LEU A 52 6.27 3.03 -0.31
CA LEU A 52 5.59 2.09 -1.21
C LEU A 52 6.14 0.66 -1.14
N ASP A 53 7.42 0.48 -0.78
CA ASP A 53 8.07 -0.83 -0.67
C ASP A 53 7.60 -1.55 0.60
N ASP A 54 7.52 -0.81 1.71
CA ASP A 54 6.93 -1.28 2.96
C ASP A 54 5.47 -1.70 2.78
N LEU A 55 4.66 -0.87 2.09
CA LEU A 55 3.27 -1.16 1.79
C LEU A 55 3.10 -2.41 0.92
N GLU A 56 3.97 -2.60 -0.08
CA GLU A 56 3.93 -3.77 -0.94
C GLU A 56 4.26 -5.04 -0.16
N THR A 57 5.30 -5.01 0.66
CA THR A 57 5.70 -6.13 1.53
C THR A 57 4.57 -6.52 2.49
N PHE A 58 3.90 -5.52 3.08
CA PHE A 58 2.80 -5.74 4.01
C PHE A 58 1.54 -6.30 3.33
N LEU A 59 1.12 -5.71 2.20
CA LEU A 59 -0.13 -6.06 1.52
C LEU A 59 0.00 -7.29 0.62
N MET A 60 1.22 -7.59 0.18
CA MET A 60 1.56 -8.68 -0.73
C MET A 60 2.83 -9.40 -0.24
N PRO A 61 2.76 -10.16 0.86
CA PRO A 61 3.89 -10.99 1.27
C PRO A 61 4.27 -11.95 0.13
N ASP A 62 5.56 -12.30 -0.01
CA ASP A 62 6.17 -13.04 -1.14
C ASP A 62 5.38 -14.27 -1.63
N SER A 63 4.63 -14.92 -0.74
CA SER A 63 3.73 -16.04 -1.05
C SER A 63 2.54 -15.69 -1.97
N MET A 64 2.18 -14.40 -2.10
CA MET A 64 1.15 -13.91 -3.02
C MET A 64 1.72 -13.32 -4.32
N VAL A 65 2.94 -12.78 -4.32
CA VAL A 65 3.57 -12.16 -5.50
C VAL A 65 3.75 -13.19 -6.62
N GLN A 66 4.15 -14.41 -6.29
CA GLN A 66 4.29 -15.51 -7.27
C GLN A 66 2.96 -15.92 -7.93
N ARG A 67 1.81 -15.75 -7.27
CA ARG A 67 0.49 -16.10 -7.83
C ARG A 67 -0.02 -15.09 -8.84
N TYR A 68 0.28 -13.81 -8.64
CA TYR A 68 -0.17 -12.75 -9.55
C TYR A 68 0.63 -12.73 -10.85
N ASP A 69 1.94 -13.00 -10.78
CA ASP A 69 2.81 -13.04 -11.97
C ASP A 69 2.49 -14.22 -12.91
N GLN A 70 1.92 -15.31 -12.37
CA GLN A 70 1.51 -16.48 -13.16
C GLN A 70 0.18 -16.33 -13.91
N THR A 71 -0.66 -15.36 -13.53
CA THR A 71 -1.96 -15.13 -14.18
C THR A 71 -1.93 -14.11 -15.34
N ALA A 72 -0.76 -13.56 -15.66
CA ALA A 72 -0.58 -12.59 -16.75
C ALA A 72 -0.05 -13.24 -18.05
N ARG A 73 -0.42 -14.50 -18.33
CA ARG A 73 -0.02 -15.24 -19.52
C ARG A 73 -1.20 -15.62 -20.41
#